data_AF-A0A843D7H5-F1
#
_entry.id   AF-A0A843D7H5-F1
#
_cell.length_a   1.000
_cell.length_b   1.000
_cell.length_c   1.000
_cell.angle_alpha   90.00
_cell.angle_beta   90.00
_cell.angle_gamma   90.00
#
_symmetry.space_group_name_H-M   'P 1'
#
loop_
_entity.id
_entity.type
_entity.pdbx_description
1 polymer ?
#
loop_
_entity_poly.entity_id
_entity_poly.type
_entity_poly.pdbx_seq_one_letter_code
_entity_poly.pdbx_strand_id
1 'polypeptide(L)'
;MVQTFKDLLDRAFRKKNTEIAQMDGDTMIINCLDCGFTPEPGTKECFRCMVNNMSELGGSDRIILRAGKDMEISGHSGYLIRDIASMRRWSIPLDNGKGKCRKCVCSRKEVMLNLWDSFPEMEFTHAYSTLDQDGHSDGCDNCIKASIRAVEQLEEDMERLRQNLARC
;
A
#
# COMPACT_ATOMS: atom_id res chain seq x y z
N MET A 1 -21.19 -30.51 -32.86
CA MET A 1 -20.59 -30.38 -31.52
C MET A 1 -21.12 -29.08 -30.94
N VAL A 2 -22.16 -29.14 -30.10
CA VAL A 2 -22.86 -27.95 -29.60
C VAL A 2 -22.00 -27.33 -28.51
N GLN A 3 -21.43 -26.15 -28.76
CA GLN A 3 -20.79 -25.35 -27.71
C GLN A 3 -21.86 -24.99 -26.68
N THR A 4 -21.65 -25.35 -25.42
CA THR A 4 -22.63 -25.04 -24.38
C THR A 4 -22.57 -23.55 -24.05
N PHE A 5 -23.69 -22.98 -23.60
CA PHE A 5 -23.75 -21.58 -23.15
C PHE A 5 -22.73 -21.31 -22.03
N LYS A 6 -22.45 -22.33 -21.21
CA LYS A 6 -21.39 -22.33 -20.21
C LYS A 6 -19.99 -22.18 -20.83
N ASP A 7 -19.70 -22.83 -21.96
CA ASP A 7 -18.43 -22.68 -22.67
C ASP A 7 -18.26 -21.29 -23.29
N LEU A 8 -19.37 -20.65 -23.71
CA LEU A 8 -19.38 -19.27 -24.19
C LEU A 8 -19.16 -18.28 -23.04
N LEU A 9 -19.79 -18.51 -21.88
CA LEU A 9 -19.58 -17.70 -20.67
C LEU A 9 -18.16 -17.89 -20.12
N ASP A 10 -17.68 -19.13 -20.00
CA ASP A 10 -16.32 -19.41 -19.54
C ASP A 10 -15.28 -18.81 -20.50
N ARG A 11 -15.54 -18.70 -21.80
CA ARG A 11 -14.66 -17.98 -22.74
C ARG A 11 -14.80 -16.46 -22.67
N ALA A 12 -16.00 -15.94 -22.41
CA ALA A 12 -16.23 -14.50 -22.23
C ALA A 12 -15.64 -13.97 -20.91
N PHE A 13 -15.64 -14.79 -19.86
CA PHE A 13 -15.10 -14.48 -18.54
C PHE A 13 -13.66 -14.96 -18.34
N ARG A 14 -13.12 -15.91 -19.13
CA ARG A 14 -11.67 -16.18 -19.23
C ARG A 14 -10.96 -15.10 -20.03
N LYS A 15 -11.06 -13.84 -19.61
CA LYS A 15 -10.03 -12.88 -19.98
C LYS A 15 -8.81 -13.15 -19.09
N LYS A 16 -7.86 -13.87 -19.69
CA LYS A 16 -6.42 -13.90 -19.42
C LYS A 16 -5.97 -12.75 -18.49
N ASN A 17 -5.49 -13.13 -17.30
CA ASN A 17 -4.38 -12.47 -16.59
C ASN A 17 -4.41 -10.94 -16.65
N THR A 18 -5.48 -10.33 -16.14
CA THR A 18 -5.54 -8.87 -16.02
C THR A 18 -4.72 -8.48 -14.80
N GLU A 19 -3.68 -7.69 -14.99
CA GLU A 19 -2.95 -7.05 -13.89
C GLU A 19 -3.97 -6.49 -12.88
N ILE A 20 -3.73 -6.73 -11.59
CA ILE A 20 -4.63 -6.29 -10.50
C ILE A 20 -4.86 -4.78 -10.59
N ALA A 21 -3.84 -4.04 -11.02
CA ALA A 21 -3.95 -2.65 -11.39
C ALA A 21 -3.04 -2.31 -12.57
N GLN A 22 -3.40 -1.25 -13.30
CA GLN A 22 -2.61 -0.70 -14.40
C GLN A 22 -2.75 0.83 -14.46
N MET A 23 -1.81 1.48 -15.12
CA MET A 23 -1.89 2.91 -15.46
C MET A 23 -2.44 3.08 -16.88
N ASP A 24 -3.45 3.93 -17.03
CA ASP A 24 -3.97 4.40 -18.31
C ASP A 24 -3.86 5.93 -18.34
N GLY A 25 -2.77 6.43 -18.92
CA GLY A 25 -2.42 7.85 -18.87
C GLY A 25 -2.20 8.34 -17.43
N ASP A 26 -3.04 9.28 -16.99
CA ASP A 26 -3.04 9.85 -15.64
C ASP A 26 -3.98 9.12 -14.67
N THR A 27 -4.63 8.04 -15.12
CA THR A 27 -5.65 7.32 -14.37
C THR A 27 -5.12 5.94 -13.94
N MET A 28 -5.24 5.63 -12.65
CA MET A 28 -4.98 4.28 -12.16
C MET A 28 -6.25 3.44 -12.23
N ILE A 29 -6.19 2.27 -12.86
CA ILE A 29 -7.32 1.36 -12.98
C ILE A 29 -7.03 0.11 -12.14
N ILE A 30 -7.87 -0.18 -11.16
CA ILE A 30 -7.80 -1.39 -10.33
C ILE A 30 -8.91 -2.35 -10.76
N ASN A 31 -8.55 -3.58 -11.09
CA ASN A 31 -9.51 -4.64 -11.36
C ASN A 31 -9.96 -5.29 -10.05
N CYS A 32 -11.21 -5.07 -9.67
CA CYS A 32 -11.77 -5.56 -8.41
C CYS A 32 -12.59 -6.85 -8.56
N LEU A 33 -12.73 -7.40 -9.77
CA LEU A 33 -13.57 -8.57 -10.03
C LEU A 33 -13.17 -9.82 -9.23
N ASP A 34 -11.89 -9.93 -8.89
CA ASP A 34 -11.32 -11.08 -8.15
C ASP A 34 -10.73 -10.67 -6.79
N CYS A 35 -11.08 -9.50 -6.23
CA CYS A 35 -10.45 -9.01 -5.01
C CYS A 35 -10.90 -9.71 -3.72
N GLY A 36 -11.90 -10.60 -3.79
CA GLY A 36 -12.43 -11.35 -2.64
C GLY A 36 -13.33 -10.54 -1.70
N PHE A 37 -13.53 -9.25 -1.98
CA PHE A 37 -14.40 -8.34 -1.22
C PHE A 37 -15.39 -7.64 -2.15
N THR A 38 -16.51 -7.17 -1.61
CA THR A 38 -17.36 -6.20 -2.34
C THR A 38 -16.64 -4.86 -2.37
N PRO A 39 -16.33 -4.28 -3.54
CA PRO A 39 -15.60 -3.02 -3.60
C PRO A 39 -16.47 -1.89 -3.05
N GLU A 40 -16.10 -1.39 -1.88
CA GLU A 40 -16.80 -0.31 -1.19
C GLU A 40 -15.77 0.78 -0.83
N PRO A 41 -15.72 1.88 -1.61
CA PRO A 41 -14.83 2.99 -1.32
C PRO A 41 -15.04 3.51 0.10
N GLY A 42 -13.96 3.55 0.89
CA GLY A 42 -13.99 3.97 2.29
C GLY A 42 -13.80 2.82 3.29
N THR A 43 -13.91 1.56 2.86
CA THR A 43 -13.48 0.41 3.67
C THR A 43 -11.96 0.37 3.79
N LYS A 44 -11.46 -0.22 4.89
CA LYS A 44 -10.01 -0.34 5.15
C LYS A 44 -9.33 -1.18 4.08
N GLU A 45 -10.02 -2.22 3.62
CA GLU A 45 -9.57 -3.15 2.59
C GLU A 45 -9.38 -2.43 1.25
N CYS A 46 -10.39 -1.66 0.81
CA CYS A 46 -10.27 -0.88 -0.43
C CYS A 46 -9.19 0.19 -0.31
N PHE A 47 -9.10 0.88 0.84
CA PHE A 47 -8.09 1.91 1.05
C PHE A 47 -6.67 1.35 0.97
N ARG A 48 -6.42 0.22 1.65
CA ARG A 48 -5.14 -0.50 1.59
C ARG A 48 -4.81 -0.96 0.17
N CYS A 49 -5.79 -1.52 -0.55
CA CYS A 49 -5.62 -1.95 -1.93
C CYS A 49 -5.20 -0.79 -2.85
N MET A 50 -5.88 0.36 -2.74
CA MET A 50 -5.57 1.55 -3.55
C MET A 50 -4.18 2.10 -3.25
N VAL A 51 -3.82 2.26 -1.97
CA VAL A 51 -2.51 2.75 -1.55
C VAL A 51 -1.39 1.81 -2.02
N ASN A 52 -1.57 0.49 -1.88
CA ASN A 52 -0.58 -0.49 -2.32
C ASN A 52 -0.33 -0.40 -3.83
N ASN A 53 -1.37 -0.51 -4.64
CA ASN A 53 -1.24 -0.46 -6.10
C ASN A 53 -0.67 0.89 -6.57
N MET A 54 -1.13 2.00 -5.98
CA MET A 54 -0.63 3.33 -6.36
C MET A 54 0.85 3.51 -5.96
N SER A 55 1.26 2.99 -4.81
CA SER A 55 2.65 3.07 -4.39
C SER A 55 3.58 2.30 -5.33
N GLU A 56 3.10 1.21 -5.94
CA GLU A 56 3.85 0.36 -6.85
C GLU A 56 3.87 0.88 -8.30
N LEU A 57 2.73 1.34 -8.81
CA LEU A 57 2.58 1.71 -10.22
C LEU A 57 2.90 3.17 -10.55
N GLY A 58 2.73 4.08 -9.58
CA GLY A 58 2.89 5.52 -9.83
C GLY A 58 1.75 6.34 -9.22
N GLY A 59 1.99 7.64 -9.02
CA GLY A 59 0.97 8.54 -8.48
C GLY A 59 -0.08 8.90 -9.52
N SER A 60 -1.36 8.80 -9.15
CA SER A 60 -2.50 9.25 -9.93
C SER A 60 -3.50 9.92 -8.99
N ASP A 61 -4.17 10.97 -9.45
CA ASP A 61 -5.24 11.63 -8.70
C ASP A 61 -6.63 11.09 -9.06
N ARG A 62 -6.68 10.13 -9.99
CA ARG A 62 -7.91 9.54 -10.54
C ARG A 62 -7.82 8.03 -10.55
N ILE A 63 -8.69 7.39 -9.77
CA ILE A 63 -8.71 5.94 -9.61
C ILE A 63 -10.03 5.39 -10.13
N ILE A 64 -9.97 4.35 -10.96
CA ILE A 64 -11.14 3.60 -11.42
C ILE A 64 -11.11 2.21 -10.79
N LEU A 65 -12.14 1.88 -10.01
CA LEU A 65 -12.36 0.54 -9.46
C LEU A 65 -13.32 -0.23 -10.37
N ARG A 66 -12.84 -1.30 -11.02
CA ARG A 66 -13.66 -2.13 -11.92
C ARG A 66 -14.29 -3.29 -11.14
N ALA A 67 -15.55 -3.13 -10.77
CA ALA A 67 -16.30 -4.04 -9.89
C ALA A 67 -17.64 -4.54 -10.50
N GLY A 68 -17.76 -4.52 -11.83
CA GLY A 68 -19.02 -4.76 -12.56
C GLY A 68 -19.78 -3.47 -12.87
N LYS A 69 -19.77 -2.49 -11.96
CA LYS A 69 -20.01 -1.07 -12.25
C LYS A 69 -18.75 -0.30 -11.85
N ASP A 70 -18.17 0.42 -12.80
CA ASP A 70 -16.96 1.18 -12.54
C ASP A 70 -17.26 2.33 -11.58
N MET A 71 -16.43 2.46 -10.55
CA MET A 71 -16.47 3.57 -9.60
C MET A 71 -15.23 4.43 -9.78
N GLU A 72 -15.44 5.75 -9.81
CA GLU A 72 -14.35 6.71 -9.91
C GLU A 72 -14.11 7.38 -8.55
N ILE A 73 -12.84 7.48 -8.17
CA ILE A 73 -12.36 8.26 -7.04
C ILE A 73 -11.42 9.32 -7.60
N SER A 74 -11.76 10.59 -7.39
CA SER A 74 -10.96 11.72 -7.86
C SER A 74 -11.10 12.91 -6.91
N GLY A 75 -10.36 13.99 -7.19
CA GLY A 75 -10.34 15.18 -6.34
C GLY A 75 -9.66 14.92 -5.00
N HIS A 76 -10.22 15.47 -3.91
CA HIS A 76 -9.61 15.41 -2.58
C HIS A 76 -9.27 13.99 -2.12
N SER A 77 -10.18 13.03 -2.32
CA SER A 77 -9.96 11.63 -1.97
C SER A 77 -8.84 10.99 -2.80
N GLY A 78 -8.73 11.34 -4.08
CA GLY A 78 -7.63 10.88 -4.95
C GLY A 78 -6.28 11.42 -4.50
N TYR A 79 -6.20 12.72 -4.21
CA TYR A 79 -4.99 13.36 -3.67
C TYR A 79 -4.54 12.71 -2.35
N LEU A 80 -5.49 12.42 -1.45
CA LEU A 80 -5.22 11.78 -0.18
C LEU A 80 -4.56 10.40 -0.38
N ILE A 81 -5.15 9.57 -1.26
CA ILE A 81 -4.61 8.24 -1.56
C ILE A 81 -3.21 8.36 -2.17
N ARG A 82 -3.00 9.32 -3.07
CA ARG A 82 -1.68 9.58 -3.67
C ARG A 82 -0.64 9.98 -2.65
N ASP A 83 -0.98 10.87 -1.73
CA ASP A 83 -0.04 11.34 -0.72
C ASP A 83 0.36 10.19 0.22
N ILE A 84 -0.59 9.36 0.64
CA ILE A 84 -0.32 8.16 1.44
C ILE A 84 0.48 7.11 0.64
N ALA A 85 0.16 6.90 -0.64
CA ALA A 85 0.91 6.00 -1.51
C ALA A 85 2.36 6.47 -1.71
N SER A 86 2.58 7.79 -1.78
CA SER A 86 3.91 8.39 -1.77
C SER A 86 4.63 8.09 -0.46
N MET A 87 3.96 8.24 0.68
CA MET A 87 4.46 7.86 2.01
C MET A 87 4.91 6.41 2.08
N ARG A 88 4.08 5.49 1.57
CA ARG A 88 4.45 4.07 1.48
C ARG A 88 5.70 3.85 0.63
N ARG A 89 5.75 4.49 -0.54
CA ARG A 89 6.87 4.33 -1.48
C ARG A 89 8.20 4.81 -0.91
N TRP A 90 8.24 5.99 -0.28
CA TRP A 90 9.51 6.52 0.23
C TRP A 90 9.94 5.90 1.56
N SER A 91 8.98 5.44 2.38
CA SER A 91 9.29 4.89 3.70
C SER A 91 9.95 3.51 3.61
N ILE A 92 9.49 2.65 2.69
CA ILE A 92 10.02 1.29 2.47
C ILE A 92 11.25 1.34 1.54
N PRO A 93 12.46 0.97 2.01
CA PRO A 93 13.64 0.88 1.17
C PRO A 93 13.51 -0.22 0.10
N LEU A 94 14.01 0.07 -1.11
CA LEU A 94 14.08 -0.93 -2.19
C LEU A 94 15.14 -2.00 -1.93
N ASP A 95 16.26 -1.63 -1.28
CA ASP A 95 17.31 -2.56 -0.91
C ASP A 95 16.91 -3.34 0.35
N ASN A 96 17.17 -4.65 0.35
CA ASN A 96 16.98 -5.50 1.52
C ASN A 96 18.17 -5.41 2.50
N GLY A 97 19.21 -4.66 2.17
CA GLY A 97 20.47 -4.70 2.90
C GLY A 97 21.28 -5.97 2.59
N LYS A 98 22.46 -6.09 3.20
CA LYS A 98 23.43 -7.15 2.88
C LYS A 98 23.61 -8.12 4.05
N GLY A 99 23.92 -9.38 3.72
CA GLY A 99 24.26 -10.41 4.70
C GLY A 99 23.17 -10.65 5.74
N LYS A 100 23.53 -10.65 7.03
CA LYS A 100 22.61 -10.88 8.15
C LYS A 100 21.50 -9.82 8.24
N CYS A 101 21.76 -8.60 7.77
CA CYS A 101 20.78 -7.51 7.81
C CYS A 101 19.57 -7.75 6.88
N ARG A 102 19.70 -8.63 5.87
CA ARG A 102 18.62 -8.96 4.94
C ARG A 102 17.39 -9.59 5.57
N LYS A 103 17.57 -10.22 6.74
CA LYS A 103 16.50 -10.87 7.51
C LYS A 103 16.37 -10.27 8.90
N CYS A 104 16.92 -9.08 9.11
CA CYS A 104 16.89 -8.44 10.41
C CYS A 104 15.52 -7.80 10.64
N VAL A 105 14.85 -8.22 11.72
CA VAL A 105 13.54 -7.68 12.14
C VAL A 105 13.61 -6.19 12.49
N CYS A 106 14.79 -5.70 12.88
CA CYS A 106 15.04 -4.29 13.16
C CYS A 106 15.53 -3.51 11.92
N SER A 107 15.62 -4.15 10.75
CA SER A 107 15.96 -3.41 9.53
C SER A 107 14.82 -2.46 9.18
N ARG A 108 15.16 -1.27 8.66
CA ARG A 108 14.17 -0.28 8.22
C ARG A 108 13.09 -0.90 7.32
N LYS A 109 13.49 -1.82 6.43
CA LYS A 109 12.54 -2.48 5.52
C LYS A 109 11.50 -3.30 6.29
N GLU A 110 11.93 -4.21 7.16
CA GLU A 110 11.01 -5.07 7.91
C GLU A 110 10.13 -4.25 8.86
N VAL A 111 10.72 -3.26 9.55
CA VAL A 111 9.96 -2.36 10.44
C VAL A 111 8.88 -1.60 9.67
N MET A 112 9.21 -1.05 8.50
CA MET A 112 8.24 -0.32 7.68
C MET A 112 7.19 -1.23 7.08
N LEU A 113 7.55 -2.43 6.61
CA LEU A 113 6.58 -3.40 6.11
C LEU A 113 5.56 -3.77 7.19
N ASN A 114 6.03 -4.11 8.39
CA ASN A 114 5.16 -4.45 9.52
C ASN A 114 4.25 -3.28 9.90
N LEU A 115 4.76 -2.04 9.85
CA LEU A 115 3.96 -0.85 10.11
C LEU A 115 2.86 -0.68 9.05
N TRP A 116 3.18 -0.82 7.77
CA TRP A 116 2.21 -0.75 6.66
C TRP A 116 1.21 -1.92 6.64
N ASP A 117 1.53 -3.08 7.21
CA ASP A 117 0.58 -4.20 7.33
C ASP A 117 -0.61 -3.86 8.25
N SER A 118 -0.38 -2.96 9.23
CA SER A 118 -1.43 -2.43 10.12
C SER A 118 -2.17 -1.21 9.56
N PHE A 119 -1.87 -0.79 8.34
CA PHE A 119 -2.57 0.33 7.69
C PHE A 119 -4.06 -0.01 7.47
N PRO A 120 -5.02 0.91 7.75
CA PRO A 120 -4.85 2.35 7.98
C PRO A 120 -4.57 2.81 9.42
N GLU A 121 -4.67 1.95 10.42
CA GLU A 121 -4.51 2.34 11.82
C GLU A 121 -3.06 2.71 12.16
N MET A 122 -2.10 1.91 11.67
CA MET A 122 -0.65 2.05 11.85
C MET A 122 -0.20 2.07 13.33
N GLU A 123 0.39 0.97 13.78
CA GLU A 123 0.85 0.79 15.17
C GLU A 123 2.30 1.26 15.40
N PHE A 124 2.51 2.59 15.48
CA PHE A 124 3.85 3.19 15.66
C PHE A 124 4.57 2.74 16.94
N THR A 125 3.84 2.58 18.06
CA THR A 125 4.41 2.09 19.33
C THR A 125 5.12 0.74 19.15
N HIS A 126 4.54 -0.17 18.36
CA HIS A 126 5.13 -1.48 18.11
C HIS A 126 6.43 -1.38 17.29
N ALA A 127 6.50 -0.45 16.34
CA ALA A 127 7.71 -0.17 15.57
C ALA A 127 8.85 0.33 16.47
N TYR A 128 8.57 1.26 17.38
CA TYR A 128 9.56 1.74 18.35
C TYR A 128 10.01 0.63 19.30
N SER A 129 9.07 -0.16 19.84
CA SER A 129 9.40 -1.30 20.71
C SER A 129 10.26 -2.34 20.00
N THR A 130 10.10 -2.53 18.68
CA THR A 130 10.96 -3.43 17.89
C THR A 130 12.39 -2.89 17.78
N LEU A 131 12.53 -1.57 17.64
CA LEU A 131 13.83 -0.91 17.48
C LEU A 131 14.60 -0.76 18.81
N ASP A 132 13.88 -0.70 19.93
CA ASP A 132 14.44 -0.52 21.28
C ASP A 132 14.82 -1.84 21.97
N GLN A 133 14.70 -2.99 21.30
CA GLN A 133 15.02 -4.29 21.91
C GLN A 133 16.49 -4.39 22.31
N ASP A 134 16.78 -4.94 23.49
CA ASP A 134 18.14 -5.25 23.90
C ASP A 134 18.77 -6.37 23.04
N GLY A 135 20.11 -6.38 22.94
CA GLY A 135 20.84 -7.48 22.31
C GLY A 135 21.20 -7.27 20.82
N HIS A 136 21.14 -6.03 20.34
CA HIS A 136 21.68 -5.67 19.03
C HIS A 136 23.18 -5.97 18.95
N SER A 137 23.64 -6.47 17.81
CA SER A 137 25.06 -6.69 17.58
C SER A 137 25.83 -5.39 17.42
N ASP A 138 27.11 -5.39 17.77
CA ASP A 138 28.02 -4.26 17.52
C ASP A 138 27.95 -3.84 16.04
N GLY A 139 27.67 -2.54 15.81
CA GLY A 139 27.56 -1.95 14.47
C GLY A 139 26.12 -1.74 13.95
N CYS A 140 25.09 -2.13 14.70
CA CYS A 140 23.68 -1.93 14.32
C CYS A 140 23.16 -0.49 14.56
N ASP A 141 23.82 0.30 15.41
CA ASP A 141 23.34 1.62 15.87
C ASP A 141 22.89 2.57 14.76
N ASN A 142 23.67 2.65 13.68
CA ASN A 142 23.36 3.53 12.55
C ASN A 142 22.10 3.06 11.80
N CYS A 143 21.90 1.75 11.69
CA CYS A 143 20.71 1.18 11.07
C CYS A 143 19.47 1.44 11.93
N ILE A 144 19.59 1.26 13.25
CA ILE A 144 18.50 1.51 14.20
C ILE A 144 18.13 3.00 14.19
N LYS A 145 19.11 3.91 14.36
CA LYS A 145 18.87 5.36 14.31
C LYS A 145 18.23 5.81 12.99
N ALA A 146 18.68 5.26 11.86
CA ALA A 146 18.09 5.57 10.56
C ALA A 146 16.66 5.03 10.42
N SER A 147 16.35 3.89 11.06
CA SER A 147 15.01 3.32 11.08
C SER A 147 14.08 4.15 11.97
N ILE A 148 14.52 4.53 13.18
CA ILE A 148 13.78 5.42 14.10
C ILE A 148 13.39 6.72 13.38
N ARG A 149 14.36 7.42 12.77
CA ARG A 149 14.08 8.67 12.04
C ARG A 149 13.07 8.50 10.92
N ALA A 150 13.07 7.35 10.25
CA ALA A 150 12.12 7.09 9.18
C ALA A 150 10.71 6.84 9.75
N VAL A 151 10.60 6.17 10.91
CA VAL A 151 9.33 5.96 11.62
C VAL A 151 8.79 7.31 12.12
N GLU A 152 9.62 8.13 12.75
CA GLU A 152 9.27 9.49 13.21
C GLU A 152 8.75 10.35 12.06
N GLN A 153 9.48 10.39 10.92
CA GLN A 153 9.06 11.16 9.75
C GLN A 153 7.69 10.70 9.23
N LEU A 154 7.45 9.38 9.19
CA LEU A 154 6.19 8.83 8.71
C LEU A 154 5.03 9.13 9.68
N GLU A 155 5.29 9.06 10.99
CA GLU A 155 4.32 9.40 12.03
C GLU A 155 3.90 10.87 11.93
N GLU A 156 4.88 11.78 11.81
CA GLU A 156 4.63 13.22 11.63
C GLU A 156 3.83 13.52 10.36
N ASP A 157 4.17 12.88 9.24
CA ASP A 157 3.48 13.07 7.96
C ASP A 157 2.03 12.54 7.99
N MET A 158 1.80 11.38 8.63
CA MET A 158 0.47 10.83 8.85
C MET A 158 -0.38 11.72 9.77
N GLU A 159 0.23 12.27 10.82
CA GLU A 159 -0.45 13.18 11.74
C GLU A 159 -0.82 14.50 11.05
N ARG A 160 0.08 15.07 10.24
CA ARG A 160 -0.21 16.26 9.42
C ARG A 160 -1.38 16.01 8.48
N LEU A 161 -1.41 14.83 7.85
CA LEU A 161 -2.48 14.44 6.94
C LEU A 161 -3.83 14.31 7.68
N ARG A 162 -3.86 13.71 8.88
CA ARG A 162 -5.07 13.66 9.73
C ARG A 162 -5.56 15.06 10.14
N GLN A 163 -4.64 15.95 10.50
CA GLN A 163 -4.98 17.33 10.85
C GLN A 163 -5.54 18.12 9.66
N ASN A 164 -5.02 17.88 8.46
CA ASN A 164 -5.56 18.49 7.24
C ASN A 164 -6.97 18.00 6.94
N LEU A 165 -7.24 16.70 7.15
CA LEU A 165 -8.60 16.13 7.00
C LEU A 165 -9.59 16.69 8.01
N ALA A 166 -9.18 16.92 9.25
CA ALA A 166 -10.04 17.46 10.30
C ALA A 166 -10.42 18.95 10.11
N ARG A 167 -9.75 19.65 9.19
CA ARG A 167 -9.99 21.07 8.87
C ARG A 167 -10.90 21.28 7.66
N CYS A 168 -11.28 20.20 6.97
CA CYS A 168 -12.20 20.20 5.83
C CYS A 168 -13.62 19.87 6.29
#